data_AF-A0A0D0DDS0-F1
#
_entry.id   AF-A0A0D0DDS0-F1
#
_cell.length_a   1.000
_cell.length_b   1.000
_cell.length_c   1.000
_cell.angle_alpha   90.00
_cell.angle_beta   90.00
_cell.angle_gamma   90.00
#
_symmetry.space_group_name_H-M   'P 1'
#
loop_
_entity.id
_entity.type
_entity.pdbx_description
1 polymer ?
#
loop_
_entity_poly.entity_id
_entity_poly.type
_entity_poly.pdbx_seq_one_letter_code
_entity_poly.pdbx_strand_id
1 'polypeptide(L)'
;MDINNLTVSGNIWAVVDLLAQGGIDDPGNTRALGTQDVSLYVVLVHGDLGTGERLQAAQLHCSIDATLWNRFQHVILIPSLFHLKMACADAVWQCFLQPLSAWEDETSLMRNVSQLQPKKTSIYCLKPGFRHMHQLIWHAGTVQQLDCWRAHVGKKNRTWVNLEMFTSSEPGLDKLKQIADELALEYVVSHRLYQLWNREPKERNMQFKNTLLLNKYFLLYKELSYSMNHGDIVRVEMSIMTWIPILKAIGKHKYAMHMTTFLLNVHFVYPPGFKKAIRYHILVNPSGKPMKWRAVDWCVELNNLFTQVVSSTTYICTK
;
A
#
# COMPACT_ATOMS: atom_id res chain seq x y z
N MET A 1 -28.10 -13.47 -5.50
CA MET A 1 -28.19 -12.76 -6.79
C MET A 1 -27.36 -13.51 -7.81
N ASP A 2 -27.95 -13.86 -8.95
CA ASP A 2 -27.25 -14.49 -10.08
C ASP A 2 -26.89 -13.40 -11.11
N ILE A 3 -25.85 -12.62 -10.79
CA ILE A 3 -25.37 -11.52 -11.64
C ILE A 3 -24.06 -11.92 -12.28
N ASN A 4 -23.99 -11.83 -13.62
CA ASN A 4 -22.76 -12.09 -14.35
C ASN A 4 -21.81 -10.88 -14.35
N ASN A 5 -20.99 -10.78 -13.30
CA ASN A 5 -19.97 -9.74 -13.11
C ASN A 5 -18.77 -9.82 -14.09
N LEU A 6 -18.84 -10.68 -15.11
CA LEU A 6 -17.90 -10.69 -16.24
C LEU A 6 -18.37 -9.81 -17.40
N THR A 7 -19.61 -9.33 -17.37
CA THR A 7 -20.18 -8.46 -18.40
C THR A 7 -20.35 -7.03 -17.88
N VAL A 8 -20.30 -6.04 -18.78
CA VAL A 8 -20.54 -4.63 -18.42
C VAL A 8 -21.95 -4.45 -17.86
N SER A 9 -22.96 -5.08 -18.48
CA SER A 9 -24.35 -5.05 -18.00
C SER A 9 -24.49 -5.66 -16.60
N GLY A 10 -23.80 -6.78 -16.32
CA GLY A 10 -23.81 -7.36 -14.99
C GLY A 10 -23.12 -6.47 -13.95
N ASN A 11 -22.04 -5.77 -14.31
CA ASN A 11 -21.41 -4.79 -13.40
C ASN A 11 -22.33 -3.61 -13.12
N ILE A 12 -23.04 -3.10 -14.13
CA ILE A 12 -24.07 -2.04 -13.97
C ILE A 12 -25.14 -2.51 -12.99
N TRP A 13 -25.68 -3.72 -13.19
CA TRP A 13 -26.70 -4.29 -12.31
C TRP A 13 -26.18 -4.48 -10.89
N ALA A 14 -24.94 -4.95 -10.72
CA ALA A 14 -24.34 -5.09 -9.40
C ALA A 14 -24.26 -3.75 -8.65
N VAL A 15 -23.92 -2.65 -9.33
CA VAL A 15 -23.90 -1.31 -8.72
C VAL A 15 -25.31 -0.88 -8.33
N VAL A 16 -26.28 -1.02 -9.24
CA VAL A 16 -27.68 -0.65 -8.97
C VAL A 16 -28.24 -1.44 -7.79
N ASP A 17 -28.04 -2.76 -7.76
CA ASP A 17 -28.53 -3.62 -6.68
C ASP A 17 -27.83 -3.35 -5.34
N LEU A 18 -26.55 -2.97 -5.34
CA LEU A 18 -25.83 -2.55 -4.13
C LEU A 18 -26.36 -1.23 -3.59
N LEU A 19 -26.66 -0.26 -4.47
CA LEU A 19 -27.27 1.02 -4.08
C LEU A 19 -28.68 0.80 -3.51
N ALA A 20 -29.50 -0.02 -4.18
CA ALA A 20 -30.85 -0.35 -3.73
C ALA A 20 -30.86 -1.05 -2.35
N GLN A 21 -29.90 -1.95 -2.08
CA GLN A 21 -29.73 -2.54 -0.74
C GLN A 21 -29.40 -1.50 0.34
N GLY A 22 -28.74 -0.41 -0.04
CA GLY A 22 -28.49 0.75 0.82
C GLY A 22 -29.66 1.73 0.91
N GLY A 23 -30.80 1.45 0.27
CA GLY A 23 -31.95 2.35 0.19
C GLY A 23 -31.71 3.57 -0.72
N ILE A 24 -30.77 3.46 -1.66
CA ILE A 24 -30.41 4.51 -2.61
C ILE A 24 -30.96 4.12 -3.99
N ASP A 25 -31.98 4.86 -4.43
CA ASP A 25 -32.67 4.64 -5.71
C ASP A 25 -32.57 5.87 -6.62
N ASP A 26 -32.98 5.70 -7.89
CA ASP A 26 -33.03 6.79 -8.86
C ASP A 26 -34.00 7.90 -8.38
N PRO A 27 -33.51 9.13 -8.15
CA PRO A 27 -34.37 10.24 -7.71
C PRO A 27 -35.41 10.64 -8.77
N GLY A 28 -35.24 10.25 -10.03
CA GLY A 28 -36.25 10.41 -11.08
C GLY A 28 -37.43 9.44 -10.98
N ASN A 29 -37.32 8.39 -10.16
CA ASN A 29 -38.35 7.37 -10.02
C ASN A 29 -39.37 7.75 -8.93
N THR A 30 -40.46 8.40 -9.34
CA THR A 30 -41.55 8.86 -8.47
C THR A 30 -42.32 7.75 -7.74
N ARG A 31 -42.05 6.46 -8.03
CA ARG A 31 -42.71 5.32 -7.40
C ARG A 31 -42.12 4.92 -6.04
N ALA A 32 -40.92 5.41 -5.70
CA ALA A 32 -40.26 5.07 -4.44
C ALA A 32 -40.67 6.05 -3.32
N LEU A 33 -41.89 5.92 -2.81
CA LEU A 33 -42.38 6.68 -1.65
C LEU A 33 -41.46 6.47 -0.43
N GLY A 34 -40.79 7.53 0.01
CA GLY A 34 -39.92 7.52 1.19
C GLY A 34 -38.41 7.43 0.92
N THR A 35 -37.97 7.44 -0.33
CA THR A 35 -36.53 7.49 -0.66
C THR A 35 -35.97 8.90 -0.49
N GLN A 36 -34.79 8.99 0.13
CA GLN A 36 -34.08 10.26 0.29
C GLN A 36 -33.50 10.67 -1.07
N ASP A 37 -33.77 11.90 -1.52
CA ASP A 37 -33.16 12.42 -2.75
C ASP A 37 -31.63 12.51 -2.58
N VAL A 38 -30.93 11.59 -3.25
CA VAL A 38 -29.46 11.51 -3.24
C VAL A 38 -28.80 12.28 -4.38
N SER A 39 -29.55 13.02 -5.19
CA SER A 39 -29.02 13.74 -6.37
C SER A 39 -27.92 14.76 -6.03
N LEU A 40 -27.92 15.26 -4.79
CA LEU A 40 -26.93 16.19 -4.26
C LEU A 40 -25.76 15.49 -3.55
N TYR A 41 -25.75 14.16 -3.49
CA TYR A 41 -24.78 13.37 -2.75
C TYR A 41 -23.93 12.52 -3.69
N VAL A 42 -22.80 12.06 -3.14
CA VAL A 42 -21.89 11.12 -3.79
C VAL A 42 -21.76 9.87 -2.94
N VAL A 43 -21.65 8.73 -3.59
CA VAL A 43 -21.47 7.43 -2.95
C VAL A 43 -20.00 7.05 -3.09
N LEU A 44 -19.30 6.96 -1.96
CA LEU A 44 -17.93 6.48 -1.93
C LEU A 44 -17.93 4.95 -1.94
N VAL A 45 -17.32 4.36 -2.97
CA VAL A 45 -17.22 2.91 -3.11
C VAL A 45 -15.79 2.49 -2.81
N HIS A 46 -15.64 1.61 -1.83
CA HIS A 46 -14.36 0.99 -1.48
C HIS A 46 -14.30 -0.40 -2.10
N GLY A 47 -13.26 -0.66 -2.89
CA GLY A 47 -13.09 -1.96 -3.54
C GLY A 47 -11.69 -2.13 -4.09
N ASP A 48 -11.33 -3.38 -4.36
CA ASP A 48 -10.05 -3.74 -4.94
C ASP A 48 -9.90 -3.17 -6.38
N LEU A 49 -8.75 -3.44 -7.00
CA LEU A 49 -8.50 -2.97 -8.36
C LEU A 49 -9.55 -3.51 -9.35
N GLY A 50 -9.99 -4.76 -9.21
CA GLY A 50 -10.99 -5.36 -10.08
C GLY A 50 -12.35 -4.65 -9.98
N THR A 51 -12.76 -4.28 -8.77
CA THR A 51 -13.94 -3.45 -8.53
C THR A 51 -13.83 -2.12 -9.27
N GLY A 52 -12.66 -1.49 -9.20
CA GLY A 52 -12.44 -0.22 -9.86
C GLY A 52 -12.50 -0.28 -11.38
N GLU A 53 -11.91 -1.30 -11.99
CA GLU A 53 -11.97 -1.50 -13.44
C GLU A 53 -13.40 -1.74 -13.92
N ARG A 54 -14.19 -2.50 -13.16
CA ARG A 54 -15.60 -2.77 -13.46
C ARG A 54 -16.45 -1.51 -13.38
N LEU A 55 -16.28 -0.70 -12.33
CA LEU A 55 -17.01 0.55 -12.19
C LEU A 55 -16.64 1.55 -13.29
N GLN A 56 -15.35 1.67 -13.61
CA GLN A 56 -14.89 2.54 -14.69
C GLN A 56 -15.45 2.10 -16.04
N ALA A 57 -15.50 0.78 -16.31
CA ALA A 57 -16.11 0.25 -17.53
C ALA A 57 -17.61 0.57 -17.61
N ALA A 58 -18.35 0.46 -16.50
CA ALA A 58 -19.75 0.84 -16.42
C ALA A 58 -19.95 2.34 -16.67
N GLN A 59 -19.18 3.20 -16.01
CA GLN A 59 -19.22 4.66 -16.21
C GLN A 59 -18.89 5.06 -17.65
N LEU A 60 -17.91 4.40 -18.28
CA LEU A 60 -17.56 4.66 -19.67
C LEU A 60 -18.67 4.25 -20.62
N HIS A 61 -19.28 3.08 -20.40
CA HIS A 61 -20.38 2.57 -21.21
C HIS A 61 -21.61 3.49 -21.13
N CYS A 62 -21.93 3.95 -19.91
CA CYS A 62 -23.05 4.84 -19.66
C CYS A 62 -22.73 6.31 -19.94
N SER A 63 -21.53 6.68 -20.40
CA SER A 63 -21.09 8.09 -20.44
C SER A 63 -21.95 9.04 -21.29
N ILE A 64 -22.70 8.49 -22.25
CA ILE A 64 -23.62 9.23 -23.14
C ILE A 64 -25.06 9.28 -22.63
N ASP A 65 -25.36 8.65 -21.49
CA ASP A 65 -26.70 8.63 -20.93
C ASP A 65 -27.14 10.03 -20.48
N ALA A 66 -28.46 10.27 -20.55
CA ALA A 66 -29.04 11.59 -20.37
C ALA A 66 -28.88 12.16 -18.96
N THR A 67 -28.88 11.30 -17.93
CA THR A 67 -28.91 11.72 -16.52
C THR A 67 -27.58 11.45 -15.82
N LEU A 68 -27.21 12.27 -14.83
CA LEU A 68 -26.02 12.03 -13.99
C LEU A 68 -26.10 10.69 -13.24
N TRP A 69 -27.32 10.27 -12.91
CA TRP A 69 -27.63 8.99 -12.28
C TRP A 69 -27.25 7.82 -13.17
N ASN A 70 -27.78 7.75 -14.40
CA ASN A 70 -27.50 6.67 -15.35
C ASN A 70 -26.02 6.61 -15.75
N ARG A 71 -25.35 7.78 -15.78
CA ARG A 71 -23.89 7.86 -15.99
C ARG A 71 -23.04 7.37 -14.81
N PHE A 72 -23.65 7.02 -13.68
CA PHE A 72 -22.96 6.66 -12.43
C PHE A 72 -21.95 7.72 -11.96
N GLN A 73 -22.16 9.01 -12.28
CA GLN A 73 -21.21 10.08 -11.93
C GLN A 73 -21.15 10.35 -10.42
N HIS A 74 -22.23 9.99 -9.70
CA HIS A 74 -22.31 10.09 -8.25
C HIS A 74 -21.53 8.98 -7.53
N VAL A 75 -21.10 7.92 -8.24
CA VAL A 75 -20.37 6.79 -7.66
C VAL A 75 -18.87 7.02 -7.80
N ILE A 76 -18.18 7.21 -6.68
CA ILE A 76 -16.76 7.56 -6.65
C ILE A 76 -15.96 6.45 -5.97
N LEU A 77 -15.11 5.81 -6.76
CA LEU A 77 -14.21 4.79 -6.28
C LEU A 77 -13.09 5.38 -5.41
N ILE A 78 -12.91 4.81 -4.22
CA ILE A 78 -11.81 5.10 -3.33
C ILE A 78 -10.79 3.96 -3.39
N PRO A 79 -9.50 4.26 -3.59
CA PRO A 79 -8.52 3.21 -3.70
C PRO A 79 -8.35 2.36 -2.45
N SER A 80 -8.19 1.07 -2.70
CA SER A 80 -7.84 0.06 -1.73
C SER A 80 -6.40 0.20 -1.24
N LEU A 81 -6.20 0.86 -0.11
CA LEU A 81 -4.87 1.06 0.47
C LEU A 81 -4.25 -0.24 1.01
N PHE A 82 -5.06 -1.21 1.45
CA PHE A 82 -4.50 -2.51 1.84
C PHE A 82 -3.99 -3.28 0.63
N HIS A 83 -4.73 -3.31 -0.48
CA HIS A 83 -4.24 -3.89 -1.73
C HIS A 83 -3.03 -3.13 -2.31
N LEU A 84 -2.99 -1.80 -2.20
CA LEU A 84 -1.79 -1.03 -2.54
C LEU A 84 -0.59 -1.51 -1.72
N LYS A 85 -0.74 -1.63 -0.39
CA LYS A 85 0.31 -2.13 0.48
C LYS A 85 0.73 -3.56 0.12
N MET A 86 -0.19 -4.41 -0.34
CA MET A 86 0.15 -5.73 -0.90
C MET A 86 1.00 -5.61 -2.16
N ALA A 87 0.63 -4.73 -3.10
CA ALA A 87 1.39 -4.48 -4.31
C ALA A 87 2.79 -3.92 -4.03
N CYS A 88 2.94 -3.06 -3.02
CA CYS A 88 4.25 -2.56 -2.58
C CYS A 88 5.13 -3.67 -1.98
N ALA A 89 4.56 -4.61 -1.21
CA ALA A 89 5.29 -5.77 -0.70
C ALA A 89 5.75 -6.71 -1.83
N ASP A 90 4.88 -6.94 -2.82
CA ASP A 90 5.20 -7.68 -4.03
C ASP A 90 6.32 -7.00 -4.83
N ALA A 91 6.35 -5.66 -4.86
CA ALA A 91 7.43 -4.93 -5.50
C ALA A 91 8.80 -5.16 -4.87
N VAL A 92 8.87 -5.23 -3.53
CA VAL A 92 10.12 -5.57 -2.84
C VAL A 92 10.55 -7.00 -3.20
N TRP A 93 9.61 -7.95 -3.28
CA TRP A 93 9.92 -9.31 -3.70
C TRP A 93 10.45 -9.35 -5.15
N GLN A 94 9.76 -8.72 -6.09
CA GLN A 94 10.17 -8.69 -7.50
C GLN A 94 11.54 -8.04 -7.71
N CYS A 95 11.89 -7.02 -6.91
CA CYS A 95 13.18 -6.34 -7.06
C CYS A 95 14.35 -7.09 -6.39
N PHE A 96 14.14 -7.76 -5.25
CA PHE A 96 15.25 -8.23 -4.40
C PHE A 96 15.26 -9.74 -4.12
N LEU A 97 14.24 -10.48 -4.57
CA LEU A 97 14.14 -11.94 -4.34
C LEU A 97 13.80 -12.71 -5.61
N GLN A 98 13.00 -12.15 -6.53
CA GLN A 98 12.66 -12.85 -7.77
C GLN A 98 13.87 -13.07 -8.70
N PRO A 99 14.76 -12.10 -8.96
CA PRO A 99 15.89 -12.29 -9.86
C PRO A 99 16.99 -13.07 -9.15
N LEU A 100 17.49 -14.14 -9.77
CA LEU A 100 18.57 -14.96 -9.20
C LEU A 100 19.85 -14.15 -8.96
N SER A 101 20.13 -13.17 -9.82
CA SER A 101 21.28 -12.26 -9.68
C SER A 101 21.20 -11.39 -8.42
N ALA A 102 20.01 -11.19 -7.84
CA ALA A 102 19.86 -10.45 -6.60
C ALA A 102 20.36 -11.23 -5.37
N TRP A 103 20.75 -12.51 -5.52
CA TRP A 103 21.16 -13.39 -4.42
C TRP A 103 22.67 -13.53 -4.28
N GLU A 104 23.44 -13.03 -5.24
CA GLU A 104 24.89 -13.22 -5.32
C GLU A 104 25.63 -12.50 -4.18
N ASP A 105 25.12 -11.33 -3.78
CA ASP A 105 25.70 -10.51 -2.73
C ASP A 105 25.56 -11.14 -1.33
N GLU A 106 26.59 -10.99 -0.49
CA GLU A 106 26.53 -11.42 0.92
C GLU A 106 25.54 -10.61 1.76
N THR A 107 25.21 -9.38 1.34
CA THR A 107 24.20 -8.51 1.97
C THR A 107 22.83 -8.60 1.30
N SER A 108 22.62 -9.57 0.41
CA SER A 108 21.34 -9.74 -0.28
C SER A 108 20.21 -10.09 0.67
N LEU A 109 18.97 -9.77 0.26
CA LEU A 109 17.79 -10.13 1.03
C LEU A 109 17.64 -11.66 1.19
N MET A 110 18.09 -12.44 0.22
CA MET A 110 18.06 -13.92 0.32
C MET A 110 18.98 -14.43 1.45
N ARG A 111 20.13 -13.80 1.68
CA ARG A 111 20.99 -14.14 2.83
C ARG A 111 20.27 -13.88 4.14
N ASN A 112 19.58 -12.75 4.28
CA ASN A 112 18.73 -12.48 5.44
C ASN A 112 17.62 -13.53 5.61
N VAL A 113 16.96 -13.96 4.51
CA VAL A 113 15.94 -15.03 4.57
C VAL A 113 16.53 -16.33 5.09
N SER A 114 17.72 -16.73 4.62
CA SER A 114 18.38 -17.96 5.06
C SER A 114 18.70 -17.99 6.56
N GLN A 115 18.97 -16.82 7.15
CA GLN A 115 19.22 -16.68 8.58
C GLN A 115 17.93 -16.58 9.41
N LEU A 116 16.99 -15.73 8.98
CA LEU A 116 15.76 -15.45 9.72
C LEU A 116 14.74 -16.58 9.61
N GLN A 117 14.67 -17.26 8.46
CA GLN A 117 13.66 -18.28 8.16
C GLN A 117 14.25 -19.43 7.31
N PRO A 118 15.26 -20.17 7.82
CA PRO A 118 15.99 -21.18 7.05
C PRO A 118 15.08 -22.25 6.44
N LYS A 119 14.00 -22.63 7.14
CA LYS A 119 13.05 -23.66 6.68
C LYS A 119 12.03 -23.17 5.63
N LYS A 120 12.06 -21.88 5.27
CA LYS A 120 11.08 -21.25 4.38
C LYS A 120 11.70 -20.59 3.15
N THR A 121 12.99 -20.77 2.90
CA THR A 121 13.71 -20.18 1.76
C THR A 121 12.99 -20.45 0.43
N SER A 122 12.55 -21.68 0.19
CA SER A 122 11.82 -22.08 -1.02
C SER A 122 10.53 -21.27 -1.25
N ILE A 123 9.84 -20.85 -0.18
CA ILE A 123 8.63 -20.01 -0.27
C ILE A 123 8.97 -18.64 -0.86
N TYR A 124 10.11 -18.07 -0.47
CA TYR A 124 10.56 -16.76 -0.94
C TYR A 124 11.15 -16.80 -2.36
N CYS A 125 11.72 -17.95 -2.77
CA CYS A 125 12.19 -18.18 -4.14
C CYS A 125 11.05 -18.24 -5.17
N LEU A 126 9.87 -18.71 -4.77
CA LEU A 126 8.70 -18.80 -5.64
C LEU A 126 7.94 -17.49 -5.62
N LYS A 127 6.80 -17.42 -4.93
CA LYS A 127 6.01 -16.20 -4.78
C LYS A 127 5.42 -16.16 -3.38
N PRO A 128 6.12 -15.54 -2.41
CA PRO A 128 5.65 -15.49 -1.04
C PRO A 128 4.35 -14.69 -0.96
N GLY A 129 3.37 -15.21 -0.21
CA GLY A 129 2.15 -14.47 0.09
C GLY A 129 2.44 -13.19 0.87
N PHE A 130 1.51 -12.23 0.82
CA PHE A 130 1.66 -10.90 1.45
C PHE A 130 2.17 -10.95 2.89
N ARG A 131 1.62 -11.84 3.73
CA ARG A 131 2.02 -11.96 5.14
C ARG A 131 3.51 -12.28 5.30
N HIS A 132 4.04 -13.19 4.48
CA HIS A 132 5.45 -13.56 4.51
C HIS A 132 6.33 -12.37 4.14
N MET A 133 6.00 -11.66 3.05
CA MET A 133 6.74 -10.47 2.65
C MET A 133 6.64 -9.33 3.66
N HIS A 134 5.45 -9.09 4.21
CA HIS A 134 5.24 -8.07 5.24
C HIS A 134 6.17 -8.32 6.43
N GLN A 135 6.18 -9.54 6.97
CA GLN A 135 7.03 -9.92 8.08
C GLN A 135 8.52 -9.83 7.73
N LEU A 136 8.91 -10.32 6.55
CA LEU A 136 10.30 -10.26 6.10
C LEU A 136 10.80 -8.83 6.01
N ILE A 137 10.05 -7.91 5.39
CA ILE A 137 10.42 -6.49 5.26
C ILE A 137 10.60 -5.85 6.64
N TRP A 138 9.74 -6.18 7.60
CA TRP A 138 9.89 -5.70 8.97
C TRP A 138 11.14 -6.23 9.63
N HIS A 139 11.32 -7.55 9.69
CA HIS A 139 12.45 -8.17 10.39
C HIS A 139 13.79 -7.84 9.74
N ALA A 140 13.94 -8.14 8.44
CA ALA A 140 15.17 -7.88 7.71
C ALA A 140 15.49 -6.38 7.66
N GLY A 141 14.48 -5.53 7.45
CA GLY A 141 14.69 -4.09 7.43
C GLY A 141 15.11 -3.54 8.79
N THR A 142 14.59 -4.07 9.90
CA THR A 142 15.04 -3.65 11.25
C THR A 142 16.48 -4.07 11.51
N VAL A 143 16.85 -5.30 11.15
CA VAL A 143 18.24 -5.78 11.28
C VAL A 143 19.20 -4.90 10.47
N GLN A 144 18.88 -4.61 9.21
CA GLN A 144 19.72 -3.75 8.37
C GLN A 144 19.85 -2.33 8.91
N GLN A 145 18.74 -1.75 9.41
CA GLN A 145 18.76 -0.42 10.01
C GLN A 145 19.65 -0.38 11.25
N LEU A 146 19.52 -1.37 12.15
CA LEU A 146 20.38 -1.47 13.34
C LEU A 146 21.85 -1.66 12.97
N ASP A 147 22.16 -2.42 11.92
CA ASP A 147 23.53 -2.56 11.45
C ASP A 147 24.09 -1.24 10.88
N CYS A 148 23.27 -0.47 10.15
CA CYS A 148 23.63 0.87 9.71
C CYS A 148 23.93 1.79 10.90
N TRP A 149 23.09 1.76 11.94
CA TRP A 149 23.35 2.48 13.19
C TRP A 149 24.69 2.06 13.81
N ARG A 150 24.92 0.75 13.97
CA ARG A 150 26.17 0.20 14.54
C ARG A 150 27.39 0.69 13.78
N ALA A 151 27.36 0.58 12.45
CA ALA A 151 28.47 0.99 11.59
C ALA A 151 28.72 2.50 11.67
N HIS A 152 27.66 3.32 11.69
CA HIS A 152 27.78 4.78 11.69
C HIS A 152 28.29 5.33 13.02
N VAL A 153 27.74 4.86 14.15
CA VAL A 153 28.19 5.31 15.48
C VAL A 153 29.63 4.90 15.75
N GLY A 154 30.03 3.69 15.32
CA GLY A 154 31.42 3.23 15.45
C GLY A 154 32.41 4.05 14.61
N LYS A 155 31.99 4.57 13.44
CA LYS A 155 32.80 5.54 12.67
C LYS A 155 32.94 6.88 13.40
N LYS A 156 31.88 7.35 14.07
CA LYS A 156 31.87 8.63 14.79
C LYS A 156 32.70 8.59 16.06
N ASN A 157 32.67 7.48 16.78
CA ASN A 157 33.47 7.30 17.98
C ASN A 157 33.95 5.85 18.06
N ARG A 158 35.27 5.67 17.98
CA ARG A 158 35.90 4.34 18.02
C ARG A 158 35.66 3.59 19.33
N THR A 159 35.24 4.26 20.41
CA THR A 159 34.85 3.60 21.66
C THR A 159 33.47 2.95 21.59
N TRP A 160 32.62 3.33 20.64
CA TRP A 160 31.29 2.75 20.42
C TRP A 160 31.37 1.56 19.46
N VAL A 161 31.95 0.46 19.95
CA VAL A 161 32.19 -0.76 19.15
C VAL A 161 30.88 -1.46 18.75
N ASN A 162 29.83 -1.32 19.56
CA ASN A 162 28.51 -1.88 19.34
C ASN A 162 27.40 -0.91 19.79
N LEU A 163 26.14 -1.29 19.56
CA LEU A 163 25.00 -0.45 19.90
C LEU A 163 24.82 -0.34 21.42
N GLU A 164 25.18 -1.38 22.17
CA GLU A 164 25.11 -1.39 23.64
C GLU A 164 25.97 -0.27 24.24
N MET A 165 27.23 -0.16 23.79
CA MET A 165 28.15 0.89 24.22
C MET A 165 27.68 2.29 23.82
N PHE A 166 27.04 2.43 22.64
CA PHE A 166 26.42 3.69 22.25
C PHE A 166 25.22 4.02 23.15
N THR A 167 24.33 3.07 23.44
CA THR A 167 23.18 3.30 24.32
C THR A 167 23.59 3.62 25.75
N SER A 168 24.66 3.02 26.26
CA SER A 168 25.23 3.32 27.58
C SER A 168 25.79 4.75 27.70
N SER A 169 25.99 5.46 26.58
CA SER A 169 26.32 6.88 26.59
C SER A 169 25.10 7.80 26.75
N GLU A 170 23.90 7.22 26.84
CA GLU A 170 22.62 7.92 27.02
C GLU A 170 22.42 9.10 26.06
N PRO A 171 22.47 8.85 24.73
CA PRO A 171 22.36 9.93 23.76
C PRO A 171 21.00 10.62 23.85
N GLY A 172 21.01 11.94 24.00
CA GLY A 172 19.79 12.75 23.98
C GLY A 172 19.04 12.69 22.64
N LEU A 173 17.74 13.02 22.65
CA LEU A 173 16.87 12.94 21.48
C LEU A 173 17.40 13.73 20.27
N ASP A 174 17.96 14.92 20.48
CA ASP A 174 18.50 15.74 19.39
C ASP A 174 19.71 15.09 18.74
N LYS A 175 20.53 14.40 19.55
CA LYS A 175 21.67 13.63 19.04
C LYS A 175 21.19 12.44 18.22
N LEU A 176 20.16 11.75 18.67
CA LEU A 176 19.54 10.65 17.94
C LEU A 176 18.94 11.11 16.61
N LYS A 177 18.23 12.24 16.58
CA LYS A 177 17.70 12.83 15.34
C LYS A 177 18.82 13.20 14.37
N GLN A 178 19.87 13.86 14.87
CA GLN A 178 21.03 14.22 14.05
C GLN A 178 21.67 12.97 13.41
N ILE A 179 21.87 11.90 14.19
CA ILE A 179 22.43 10.65 13.65
C ILE A 179 21.47 10.00 12.67
N ALA A 180 20.15 10.02 12.92
CA ALA A 180 19.15 9.49 12.00
C ALA A 180 19.17 10.21 10.64
N ASP A 181 19.30 11.54 10.63
CA ASP A 181 19.41 12.33 9.41
C ASP A 181 20.69 11.99 8.63
N GLU A 182 21.82 11.85 9.33
CA GLU A 182 23.09 11.41 8.73
C GLU A 182 22.97 10.00 8.13
N LEU A 183 22.33 9.08 8.86
CA LEU A 183 22.08 7.72 8.38
C LEU A 183 21.20 7.70 7.14
N ALA A 184 20.15 8.52 7.09
CA ALA A 184 19.31 8.65 5.90
C ALA A 184 20.09 9.17 4.69
N LEU A 185 21.07 10.05 4.90
CA LEU A 185 21.92 10.57 3.83
C LEU A 185 22.99 9.59 3.36
N GLU A 186 23.55 8.78 4.26
CA GLU A 186 24.66 7.86 3.96
C GLU A 186 24.20 6.45 3.56
N TYR A 187 23.15 5.93 4.19
CA TYR A 187 22.72 4.53 4.09
C TYR A 187 21.41 4.31 3.32
N VAL A 188 20.84 5.36 2.73
CA VAL A 188 19.64 5.28 1.89
C VAL A 188 19.90 5.95 0.55
N VAL A 189 19.47 5.30 -0.54
CA VAL A 189 19.61 5.90 -1.88
C VAL A 189 18.89 7.24 -1.98
N SER A 190 19.65 8.27 -2.35
CA SER A 190 19.18 9.61 -2.70
C SER A 190 19.61 10.00 -4.12
N HIS A 191 19.39 11.26 -4.51
CA HIS A 191 19.88 11.81 -5.78
C HIS A 191 21.41 11.66 -5.97
N ARG A 192 22.15 11.44 -4.88
CA ARG A 192 23.60 11.19 -4.89
C ARG A 192 23.99 9.84 -5.51
N LEU A 193 23.02 8.96 -5.79
CA LEU A 193 23.29 7.68 -6.47
C LEU A 193 23.95 7.86 -7.84
N TYR A 194 23.62 8.92 -8.57
CA TYR A 194 24.25 9.23 -9.85
C TYR A 194 25.77 9.43 -9.71
N GLN A 195 26.21 10.10 -8.64
CA GLN A 195 27.64 10.30 -8.36
C GLN A 195 28.34 8.97 -8.06
N LEU A 196 27.67 8.07 -7.35
CA LEU A 196 28.18 6.72 -7.08
C LEU A 196 28.23 5.86 -8.37
N TRP A 197 27.34 6.11 -9.33
CA TRP A 197 27.31 5.43 -10.62
C TRP A 197 28.41 5.90 -11.58
N ASN A 198 28.88 7.14 -11.44
CA ASN A 198 29.93 7.68 -12.30
C ASN A 198 31.37 7.38 -11.82
N ARG A 199 31.57 6.70 -10.69
CA ARG A 199 32.90 6.27 -10.25
C ARG A 199 33.50 5.22 -11.18
N GLU A 200 34.82 5.09 -11.20
CA GLU A 200 35.53 4.03 -11.94
C GLU A 200 35.06 2.64 -11.49
N PRO A 201 34.90 1.64 -12.38
CA PRO A 201 34.39 0.31 -12.03
C PRO A 201 35.13 -0.36 -10.86
N LYS A 202 36.44 -0.16 -10.76
CA LYS A 202 37.29 -0.70 -9.68
C LYS A 202 36.99 -0.10 -8.30
N GLU A 203 36.33 1.06 -8.24
CA GLU A 203 35.97 1.77 -7.01
C GLU A 203 34.47 1.61 -6.66
N ARG A 204 33.70 0.91 -7.49
CA ARG A 204 32.27 0.69 -7.27
C ARG A 204 32.06 -0.48 -6.32
N ASN A 205 31.81 -0.18 -5.05
CA ASN A 205 31.25 -1.16 -4.12
C ASN A 205 29.78 -1.43 -4.50
N MET A 206 29.54 -2.41 -5.38
CA MET A 206 28.21 -2.78 -5.88
C MET A 206 27.32 -3.34 -4.78
N GLN A 207 27.89 -4.16 -3.90
CA GLN A 207 27.19 -4.71 -2.76
C GLN A 207 26.61 -3.61 -1.84
N PHE A 208 27.42 -2.58 -1.53
CA PHE A 208 26.95 -1.43 -0.77
C PHE A 208 25.81 -0.71 -1.50
N LYS A 209 25.92 -0.47 -2.80
CA LYS A 209 24.85 0.16 -3.60
C LYS A 209 23.54 -0.62 -3.55
N ASN A 210 23.61 -1.95 -3.67
CA ASN A 210 22.45 -2.82 -3.58
C ASN A 210 21.80 -2.74 -2.19
N THR A 211 22.62 -2.69 -1.13
CA THR A 211 22.13 -2.46 0.24
C THR A 211 21.46 -1.08 0.40
N LEU A 212 22.02 -0.01 -0.17
CA LEU A 212 21.38 1.33 -0.14
C LEU A 212 19.99 1.31 -0.80
N LEU A 213 19.85 0.60 -1.92
CA LEU A 213 18.58 0.46 -2.64
C LEU A 213 17.58 -0.34 -1.80
N LEU A 214 18.01 -1.45 -1.22
CA LEU A 214 17.17 -2.28 -0.36
C LEU A 214 16.66 -1.49 0.85
N ASN A 215 17.54 -0.74 1.51
CA ASN A 215 17.17 0.16 2.62
C ASN A 215 16.10 1.18 2.21
N LYS A 216 16.23 1.80 1.03
CA LYS A 216 15.23 2.73 0.50
C LYS A 216 13.85 2.08 0.37
N TYR A 217 13.78 0.89 -0.22
CA TYR A 217 12.52 0.19 -0.44
C TYR A 217 11.89 -0.28 0.88
N PHE A 218 12.70 -0.77 1.82
CA PHE A 218 12.23 -1.11 3.17
C PHE A 218 11.68 0.10 3.91
N LEU A 219 12.39 1.22 3.91
CA LEU A 219 11.93 2.46 4.53
C LEU A 219 10.65 2.96 3.88
N LEU A 220 10.57 2.98 2.55
CA LEU A 220 9.38 3.42 1.84
C LEU A 220 8.14 2.54 2.14
N TYR A 221 8.34 1.23 2.31
CA TYR A 221 7.27 0.32 2.70
C TYR A 221 6.83 0.52 4.17
N LYS A 222 7.80 0.65 5.07
CA LYS A 222 7.58 0.91 6.50
C LYS A 222 6.89 2.26 6.69
N GLU A 223 7.27 3.27 5.92
CA GLU A 223 6.70 4.61 5.89
C GLU A 223 5.22 4.61 5.54
N LEU A 224 4.87 4.00 4.40
CA LEU A 224 3.47 3.80 4.01
C LEU A 224 2.68 3.06 5.10
N SER A 225 3.25 1.98 5.64
CA SER A 225 2.61 1.18 6.69
C SER A 225 2.40 1.96 7.99
N TYR A 226 3.39 2.75 8.40
CA TYR A 226 3.35 3.57 9.60
C TYR A 226 2.30 4.66 9.46
N SER A 227 2.33 5.41 8.36
CA SER A 227 1.40 6.50 8.06
C SER A 227 -0.05 6.01 8.01
N MET A 228 -0.29 4.86 7.37
CA MET A 228 -1.61 4.21 7.38
C MET A 228 -2.07 3.83 8.79
N ASN A 229 -1.19 3.26 9.62
CA ASN A 229 -1.53 2.87 10.99
C ASN A 229 -1.76 4.09 11.90
N HIS A 230 -1.04 5.19 11.66
CA HIS A 230 -1.16 6.45 12.38
C HIS A 230 -2.42 7.22 12.01
N GLY A 231 -2.92 7.06 10.77
CA GLY A 231 -4.00 7.87 10.22
C GLY A 231 -3.52 9.16 9.54
N ASP A 232 -2.22 9.27 9.24
CA ASP A 232 -1.65 10.44 8.56
C ASP A 232 -1.84 10.33 7.04
N ILE A 233 -2.97 10.83 6.56
CA ILE A 233 -3.34 10.73 5.15
C ILE A 233 -2.40 11.51 4.22
N VAL A 234 -1.86 12.65 4.67
CA VAL A 234 -0.95 13.46 3.86
C VAL A 234 0.34 12.68 3.61
N ARG A 235 0.86 12.02 4.64
CA ARG A 235 2.07 11.19 4.53
C ARG A 235 1.83 9.89 3.76
N VAL A 236 0.61 9.34 3.80
CA VAL A 236 0.18 8.27 2.89
C VAL A 236 0.19 8.74 1.44
N GLU A 237 -0.42 9.89 1.10
CA GLU A 237 -0.43 10.45 -0.25
C GLU A 237 1.00 10.69 -0.79
N MET A 238 1.89 11.25 0.04
CA MET A 238 3.32 11.42 -0.31
C MET A 238 4.03 10.08 -0.57
N SER A 239 3.72 9.06 0.22
CA SER A 239 4.26 7.72 0.03
C SER A 239 3.79 7.11 -1.30
N ILE A 240 2.50 7.29 -1.63
CA ILE A 240 1.91 6.83 -2.90
C ILE A 240 2.65 7.44 -4.10
N MET A 241 2.93 8.75 -4.06
CA MET A 241 3.67 9.43 -5.14
C MET A 241 5.01 8.74 -5.45
N THR A 242 5.71 8.26 -4.42
CA THR A 242 7.00 7.59 -4.58
C THR A 242 6.84 6.14 -5.06
N TRP A 243 5.75 5.47 -4.69
CA TRP A 243 5.46 4.10 -5.12
C TRP A 243 4.99 4.00 -6.57
N ILE A 244 4.29 5.00 -7.11
CA ILE A 244 3.78 5.00 -8.49
C ILE A 244 4.85 4.63 -9.54
N PRO A 245 6.02 5.29 -9.62
CA PRO A 245 7.03 4.93 -10.60
C PRO A 245 7.61 3.53 -10.38
N ILE A 246 7.73 3.07 -9.13
CA ILE A 246 8.20 1.72 -8.80
C ILE A 246 7.19 0.69 -9.31
N LEU A 247 5.91 0.86 -8.99
CA LEU A 247 4.81 0.01 -9.45
C LEU A 247 4.76 -0.05 -10.99
N LYS A 248 4.97 1.08 -11.67
CA LYS A 248 5.05 1.11 -13.13
C LYS A 248 6.25 0.31 -13.65
N ALA A 249 7.42 0.41 -13.02
CA ALA A 249 8.63 -0.31 -13.43
C ALA A 249 8.51 -1.83 -13.28
N ILE A 250 7.79 -2.32 -12.27
CA ILE A 250 7.58 -3.75 -12.02
C ILE A 250 6.33 -4.34 -12.71
N GLY A 251 5.78 -3.65 -13.72
CA GLY A 251 4.62 -4.13 -14.47
C GLY A 251 3.27 -4.04 -13.74
N LYS A 252 3.18 -3.39 -12.56
CA LYS A 252 1.90 -3.10 -11.87
C LYS A 252 1.24 -1.84 -12.42
N HIS A 253 1.13 -1.74 -13.75
CA HIS A 253 0.65 -0.55 -14.45
C HIS A 253 -0.75 -0.10 -14.01
N LYS A 254 -1.65 -1.06 -13.76
CA LYS A 254 -3.01 -0.78 -13.30
C LYS A 254 -3.04 -0.09 -11.93
N TYR A 255 -2.27 -0.59 -10.96
CA TYR A 255 -2.12 0.07 -9.66
C TYR A 255 -1.48 1.45 -9.78
N ALA A 256 -0.42 1.59 -10.58
CA ALA A 256 0.24 2.87 -10.81
C ALA A 256 -0.73 3.90 -11.42
N MET A 257 -1.50 3.49 -12.44
CA MET A 257 -2.51 4.33 -13.08
C MET A 257 -3.59 4.74 -12.07
N HIS A 258 -4.16 3.77 -11.35
CA HIS A 258 -5.23 4.02 -10.40
C HIS A 258 -4.81 4.99 -9.28
N MET A 259 -3.61 4.79 -8.71
CA MET A 259 -3.06 5.72 -7.72
C MET A 259 -2.80 7.12 -8.30
N THR A 260 -2.33 7.18 -9.55
CA THR A 260 -2.07 8.46 -10.24
C THR A 260 -3.38 9.24 -10.41
N THR A 261 -4.42 8.59 -10.95
CA THR A 261 -5.75 9.20 -11.13
C THR A 261 -6.33 9.65 -9.80
N PHE A 262 -6.22 8.83 -8.76
CA PHE A 262 -6.69 9.19 -7.42
C PHE A 262 -6.00 10.47 -6.90
N LEU A 263 -4.67 10.54 -6.95
CA LEU A 263 -3.94 11.71 -6.50
C LEU A 263 -4.26 12.94 -7.36
N LEU A 264 -4.34 12.79 -8.68
CA LEU A 264 -4.74 13.90 -9.56
C LEU A 264 -6.12 14.45 -9.18
N ASN A 265 -7.07 13.56 -8.94
CA ASN A 265 -8.43 13.97 -8.61
C ASN A 265 -8.50 14.65 -7.24
N VAL A 266 -7.91 14.05 -6.20
CA VAL A 266 -7.91 14.62 -4.85
C VAL A 266 -7.14 15.93 -4.78
N HIS A 267 -6.01 16.06 -5.47
CA HIS A 267 -5.21 17.30 -5.39
C HIS A 267 -5.74 18.41 -6.30
N PHE A 268 -6.26 18.10 -7.49
CA PHE A 268 -6.52 19.11 -8.53
C PHE A 268 -7.96 19.18 -9.03
N VAL A 269 -8.75 18.11 -8.98
CA VAL A 269 -10.08 18.07 -9.63
C VAL A 269 -11.22 18.31 -8.64
N TYR A 270 -11.22 17.60 -7.51
CA TYR A 270 -12.36 17.63 -6.59
C TYR A 270 -12.46 18.96 -5.84
N PRO A 271 -13.67 19.42 -5.44
CA PRO A 271 -13.82 20.61 -4.61
C PRO A 271 -13.32 20.35 -3.17
N PRO A 272 -12.91 21.38 -2.40
CA PRO A 272 -12.29 21.22 -1.08
C PRO A 272 -13.08 20.35 -0.08
N GLY A 273 -14.40 20.54 -0.01
CA GLY A 273 -15.27 19.74 0.86
C GLY A 273 -15.24 18.25 0.49
N PHE A 274 -15.21 17.95 -0.81
CA PHE A 274 -15.17 16.58 -1.29
C PHE A 274 -13.80 15.92 -1.08
N LYS A 275 -12.70 16.65 -1.31
CA LYS A 275 -11.34 16.19 -0.94
C LYS A 275 -11.27 15.77 0.53
N LYS A 276 -11.85 16.60 1.41
CA LYS A 276 -11.90 16.33 2.84
C LYS A 276 -12.72 15.06 3.12
N ALA A 277 -13.90 14.93 2.54
CA ALA A 277 -14.72 13.72 2.69
C ALA A 277 -13.95 12.46 2.30
N ILE A 278 -13.32 12.43 1.12
CA ILE A 278 -12.52 11.29 0.65
C ILE A 278 -11.41 10.92 1.64
N ARG A 279 -10.61 11.92 2.07
CA ARG A 279 -9.49 11.71 2.99
C ARG A 279 -9.94 11.17 4.35
N TYR A 280 -11.12 11.54 4.81
CA TYR A 280 -11.69 11.05 6.08
C TYR A 280 -12.22 9.61 5.97
N HIS A 281 -12.55 9.14 4.77
CA HIS A 281 -13.16 7.82 4.55
C HIS A 281 -12.17 6.76 4.05
N ILE A 282 -10.93 7.11 3.70
CA ILE A 282 -9.97 6.13 3.16
C ILE A 282 -9.32 5.25 4.25
N LEU A 283 -9.30 5.71 5.50
CA LEU A 283 -8.84 4.97 6.67
C LEU A 283 -9.91 5.01 7.76
N VAL A 284 -10.05 3.91 8.50
CA VAL A 284 -10.95 3.78 9.65
C VAL A 284 -10.16 3.28 10.85
N ASN A 285 -10.56 3.65 12.07
CA ASN A 285 -9.99 3.09 13.30
C ASN A 285 -11.08 2.37 14.10
N PRO A 286 -11.38 1.10 13.78
CA PRO A 286 -12.42 0.34 14.45
C PRO A 286 -12.19 0.18 15.96
N SER A 287 -10.93 0.26 16.40
CA SER A 287 -10.57 0.05 17.82
C SER A 287 -10.54 1.34 18.65
N GLY A 288 -10.55 2.52 18.00
CA GLY A 288 -10.31 3.80 18.66
C GLY A 288 -8.90 4.00 19.24
N LYS A 289 -8.00 3.01 19.16
CA LYS A 289 -6.67 3.07 19.77
C LYS A 289 -5.64 3.78 18.87
N PRO A 290 -4.65 4.50 19.44
CA PRO A 290 -3.55 5.06 18.66
C PRO A 290 -2.83 3.99 17.82
N MET A 291 -2.36 4.37 16.63
CA MET A 291 -1.64 3.49 15.70
C MET A 291 -2.44 2.25 15.21
N LYS A 292 -3.77 2.26 15.32
CA LYS A 292 -4.65 1.16 14.90
C LYS A 292 -5.61 1.52 13.76
N TRP A 293 -5.29 2.58 13.01
CA TRP A 293 -5.99 2.85 11.76
C TRP A 293 -5.77 1.73 10.74
N ARG A 294 -6.77 1.51 9.89
CA ARG A 294 -6.86 0.45 8.88
C ARG A 294 -7.42 1.02 7.60
N ALA A 295 -6.96 0.49 6.48
CA ALA A 295 -7.61 0.74 5.20
C ALA A 295 -9.02 0.14 5.22
N VAL A 296 -9.99 0.82 4.61
CA VAL A 296 -11.38 0.33 4.60
C VAL A 296 -11.49 -1.00 3.89
N ASP A 297 -10.76 -1.19 2.79
CA ASP A 297 -10.74 -2.47 2.06
C ASP A 297 -10.24 -3.63 2.93
N TRP A 298 -9.34 -3.38 3.88
CA TRP A 298 -8.95 -4.41 4.86
C TRP A 298 -10.10 -4.83 5.77
N CYS A 299 -10.94 -3.88 6.21
CA CYS A 299 -12.11 -4.17 7.02
C CYS A 299 -13.17 -4.94 6.21
N VAL A 300 -13.36 -4.59 4.94
CA VAL A 300 -14.25 -5.29 4.03
C VAL A 300 -13.77 -6.72 3.80
N GLU A 301 -12.48 -6.95 3.52
CA GLU A 301 -11.92 -8.29 3.37
C GLU A 301 -12.07 -9.14 4.65
N LEU A 302 -11.88 -8.52 5.81
CA LEU A 302 -12.11 -9.20 7.08
C LEU A 302 -13.58 -9.61 7.26
N ASN A 303 -14.52 -8.73 6.88
CA ASN A 303 -15.94 -9.04 6.94
C ASN A 303 -16.31 -10.17 5.96
N ASN A 304 -15.79 -10.13 4.73
CA ASN A 304 -16.00 -11.17 3.72
C ASN A 304 -15.52 -12.54 4.24
N LEU A 305 -14.37 -12.59 4.90
CA LEU A 305 -13.87 -13.81 5.53
C LEU A 305 -14.87 -14.37 6.57
N PHE A 306 -15.42 -13.52 7.43
CA PHE A 306 -16.42 -13.95 8.40
C PHE A 306 -17.73 -14.42 7.75
N THR A 307 -18.22 -13.72 6.72
CA THR A 307 -19.44 -14.12 6.00
C THR A 307 -19.25 -15.47 5.29
N GLN A 308 -18.09 -15.69 4.66
CA GLN A 308 -17.78 -16.96 3.99
C GLN A 308 -17.71 -18.12 4.99
N VAL A 309 -17.11 -17.92 6.16
CA VAL A 309 -17.05 -18.93 7.23
C VAL A 309 -18.45 -19.27 7.75
N VAL A 310 -19.30 -18.27 7.96
CA VAL A 310 -20.69 -18.50 8.39
C VAL A 310 -21.46 -19.28 7.33
N SER A 311 -21.42 -18.86 6.07
CA SER A 311 -22.12 -19.56 4.98
C SER A 311 -21.62 -20.99 4.78
N SER A 312 -20.31 -21.25 4.92
CA SER A 312 -19.76 -22.61 4.79
C SER A 312 -20.05 -23.49 6.01
N THR A 313 -20.29 -22.92 7.18
CA THR A 313 -20.74 -23.66 8.38
C THR A 313 -22.23 -24.01 8.30
N THR A 314 -23.06 -23.16 7.68
CA THR A 314 -24.50 -23.44 7.49
C THR A 314 -24.75 -24.65 6.56
N TYR A 315 -23.86 -24.91 5.60
CA TYR A 315 -23.94 -26.10 4.74
C TYR A 315 -23.55 -27.42 5.42
N ILE A 316 -23.00 -27.39 6.64
CA ILE A 316 -22.63 -28.60 7.40
C ILE A 316 -23.78 -29.07 8.31
N CYS A 317 -24.79 -28.23 8.57
CA CYS A 317 -25.91 -28.58 9.46
C CYS A 317 -27.24 -28.91 8.74
N THR A 318 -27.22 -29.02 7.41
CA THR A 318 -28.38 -29.48 6.61
C THR A 318 -27.98 -30.59 5.63
N LYS A 319 -27.49 -31.70 6.16
CA LYS A 319 -27.57 -33.01 5.51
C LYS A 319 -28.03 -34.07 6.50
#